data_AF-A0A259R6Q5-F1
#
_entry.id   AF-A0A259R6Q5-F1
#
_cell.length_a   1.000
_cell.length_b   1.000
_cell.length_c   1.000
_cell.angle_alpha   90.00
_cell.angle_beta   90.00
_cell.angle_gamma   90.00
#
_symmetry.space_group_name_H-M   'P 1'
#
loop_
_entity.id
_entity.type
_entity.pdbx_description
1 polymer ?
#
loop_
_entity_poly.entity_id
_entity_poly.type
_entity_poly.pdbx_seq_one_letter_code
_entity_poly.pdbx_strand_id
1 'polypeptide(L)'
;PATAGSAPVPVAPVASAATSAASGNVLQLAASAPSWVQVTASNGKVIFSQLMQPGAPQSIQVPAGSTPLAIVVGNAPHTAVSYAGKPVDLTPDTRANVARFTLK
;
A
#
# COMPACT_ATOMS: atom_id res chain seq x y z
N PRO A 1 17.17 53.62 -12.20
CA PRO A 1 17.15 52.42 -13.06
C PRO A 1 17.68 51.21 -12.30
N ALA A 2 17.00 50.07 -12.45
CA ALA A 2 17.37 48.69 -12.11
C ALA A 2 17.42 48.26 -10.62
N THR A 3 16.27 47.75 -10.18
CA THR A 3 16.03 46.76 -9.11
C THR A 3 16.68 45.41 -9.44
N ALA A 4 17.32 44.78 -8.46
CA ALA A 4 17.56 43.32 -8.42
C ALA A 4 17.71 42.95 -6.92
N GLY A 5 16.84 42.18 -6.25
CA GLY A 5 15.84 41.25 -6.72
C GLY A 5 16.46 39.86 -6.94
N SER A 6 16.74 39.11 -5.86
CA SER A 6 16.42 37.68 -5.77
C SER A 6 16.81 37.08 -4.41
N ALA A 7 15.80 36.81 -3.58
CA ALA A 7 15.78 35.64 -2.71
C ALA A 7 14.45 34.95 -3.03
N PRO A 8 14.47 33.62 -3.27
CA PRO A 8 14.04 32.75 -2.19
C PRO A 8 14.82 31.44 -2.09
N VAL A 9 15.07 31.09 -0.83
CA VAL A 9 15.09 29.72 -0.26
C VAL A 9 14.49 28.62 -1.14
N PRO A 10 15.23 27.54 -1.43
CA PRO A 10 14.59 26.28 -1.75
C PRO A 10 14.07 25.65 -0.45
N VAL A 11 12.78 25.86 -0.19
CA VAL A 11 12.03 25.01 0.74
C VAL A 11 11.98 23.60 0.14
N ALA A 12 12.53 22.65 0.87
CA ALA A 12 12.48 21.24 0.53
C ALA A 12 11.01 20.78 0.44
N PRO A 13 10.58 20.10 -0.64
CA PRO A 13 9.56 19.11 -0.48
C PRO A 13 10.23 17.92 0.22
N VAL A 14 9.97 17.81 1.52
CA VAL A 14 10.07 16.54 2.24
C VAL A 14 9.24 15.51 1.45
N ALA A 15 9.91 14.75 0.60
CA ALA A 15 9.45 13.45 0.14
C ALA A 15 9.46 12.51 1.35
N SER A 16 8.54 12.78 2.29
CA SER A 16 8.35 11.96 3.48
C SER A 16 7.84 10.60 3.03
N ALA A 17 8.71 9.62 3.24
CA ALA A 17 8.41 8.21 3.35
C ALA A 17 7.97 7.47 2.08
N ALA A 18 8.78 7.56 1.02
CA ALA A 18 9.21 6.31 0.40
C ALA A 18 10.17 5.63 1.39
N THR A 19 9.63 5.12 2.51
CA THR A 19 10.41 4.25 3.40
C THR A 19 10.87 3.12 2.52
N SER A 20 12.19 3.05 2.39
CA SER A 20 13.00 2.04 1.77
C SER A 20 12.17 0.87 1.28
N ALA A 21 12.07 0.74 -0.04
CA ALA A 21 11.84 -0.52 -0.70
C ALA A 21 12.95 -1.46 -0.19
N ALA A 22 12.72 -2.06 0.98
CA ALA A 22 13.46 -3.21 1.46
C ALA A 22 13.23 -4.24 0.37
N SER A 23 14.30 -4.51 -0.36
CA SER A 23 14.35 -5.44 -1.48
C SER A 23 13.59 -6.71 -1.13
N GLY A 24 12.45 -6.90 -1.81
CA GLY A 24 11.60 -8.07 -1.65
C GLY A 24 10.24 -7.73 -1.02
N ASN A 25 9.20 -7.68 -1.86
CA ASN A 25 7.83 -7.98 -1.45
C ASN A 25 7.10 -6.93 -0.56
N VAL A 26 7.33 -5.62 -0.71
CA VAL A 26 6.51 -4.61 0.02
C VAL A 26 5.10 -4.51 -0.59
N LEU A 27 4.06 -4.67 0.22
CA LEU A 27 2.66 -4.44 -0.14
C LEU A 27 2.23 -3.06 0.36
N GLN A 28 1.99 -2.14 -0.56
CA GLN A 28 1.41 -0.83 -0.26
C GLN A 28 -0.10 -0.91 -0.49
N LEU A 29 -0.87 -0.39 0.46
CA LEU A 29 -2.30 -0.23 0.34
C LEU A 29 -2.65 1.22 0.59
N ALA A 30 -3.62 1.73 -0.13
CA ALA A 30 -4.15 3.07 0.04
C ALA A 30 -5.66 2.98 -0.01
N ALA A 31 -6.29 3.19 1.15
CA ALA A 31 -7.74 3.18 1.25
C ALA A 31 -8.29 4.61 1.08
N SER A 32 -9.34 4.76 0.28
CA SER A 32 -10.13 5.99 0.15
C SER A 32 -11.41 5.97 0.97
N ALA A 33 -11.74 4.82 1.57
CA ALA A 33 -12.87 4.59 2.48
C ALA A 33 -12.40 3.64 3.60
N PRO A 34 -13.13 3.49 4.73
CA PRO A 34 -12.80 2.47 5.72
C PRO A 34 -12.76 1.08 5.06
N SER A 35 -11.61 0.41 5.13
CA SER A 35 -11.35 -0.87 4.49
C SER A 35 -10.60 -1.79 5.44
N TRP A 36 -11.07 -3.01 5.65
CA TRP A 36 -10.34 -3.97 6.49
C TRP A 36 -9.38 -4.75 5.61
N VAL A 37 -8.16 -4.95 6.08
CA VAL A 37 -7.11 -5.62 5.32
C VAL A 37 -6.53 -6.72 6.19
N GLN A 38 -6.48 -7.93 5.64
CA GLN A 38 -5.82 -9.06 6.25
C GLN A 38 -4.83 -9.68 5.27
N VAL A 39 -3.62 -9.92 5.76
CA VAL A 39 -2.56 -10.62 5.05
C VAL A 39 -2.22 -11.87 5.83
N THR A 40 -2.35 -13.00 5.16
CA THR A 40 -2.07 -14.33 5.68
C THR A 40 -0.91 -14.92 4.90
N ALA A 41 0.13 -15.34 5.61
CA ALA A 41 1.28 -16.02 5.04
C ALA A 41 0.93 -17.47 4.66
N SER A 42 1.80 -18.11 3.88
CA SER A 42 1.63 -19.50 3.42
C SER A 42 1.49 -20.55 4.51
N ASN A 43 1.99 -20.27 5.72
CA ASN A 43 1.81 -21.13 6.89
C ASN A 43 0.42 -20.99 7.56
N GLY A 44 -0.49 -20.20 6.97
CA GLY A 44 -1.81 -19.89 7.54
C GLY A 44 -1.77 -18.85 8.66
N LYS A 45 -0.59 -18.29 8.97
CA LYS A 45 -0.44 -17.24 9.99
C LYS A 45 -0.83 -15.89 9.40
N VAL A 46 -1.74 -15.22 10.09
CA VAL A 46 -2.03 -13.81 9.82
C VAL A 46 -0.82 -12.98 10.26
N ILE A 47 -0.16 -12.34 9.30
CA ILE A 47 0.97 -11.44 9.54
C ILE A 47 0.54 -9.98 9.65
N PHE A 48 -0.65 -9.66 9.12
CA PHE A 48 -1.25 -8.34 9.20
C PHE A 48 -2.77 -8.48 9.22
N SER A 49 -3.46 -7.78 10.11
CA SER A 49 -4.92 -7.66 10.09
C SER A 49 -5.30 -6.36 10.75
N GLN A 50 -5.70 -5.37 9.94
CA GLN A 50 -6.02 -4.04 10.43
C GLN A 50 -7.11 -3.39 9.59
N LEU A 51 -7.95 -2.59 10.25
CA LEU A 51 -8.87 -1.67 9.59
C LEU A 51 -8.10 -0.42 9.15
N MET A 52 -7.99 -0.21 7.84
CA MET A 52 -7.46 0.99 7.23
C MET A 52 -8.51 2.10 7.21
N GLN A 53 -8.04 3.31 7.48
CA GLN A 53 -8.84 4.53 7.37
C GLN A 53 -8.59 5.23 6.04
N PRO A 54 -9.59 5.97 5.52
CA PRO A 54 -9.44 6.75 4.30
C PRO A 54 -8.30 7.76 4.43
N GLY A 55 -7.44 7.83 3.41
CA GLY A 55 -6.30 8.76 3.37
C GLY A 55 -5.07 8.31 4.16
N ALA A 56 -5.09 7.11 4.74
CA ALA A 56 -3.94 6.53 5.45
C ALA A 56 -3.34 5.37 4.62
N PRO A 57 -2.35 5.65 3.75
CA PRO A 57 -1.65 4.56 3.07
C PRO A 57 -0.85 3.72 4.08
N GLN A 58 -0.90 2.39 3.91
CA GLN A 58 -0.14 1.43 4.70
C GLN A 58 0.83 0.66 3.84
N SER A 59 2.08 0.58 4.29
CA SER A 59 3.10 -0.30 3.73
C SER A 59 3.31 -1.49 4.66
N ILE A 60 3.04 -2.68 4.15
CA ILE A 60 3.30 -3.94 4.84
C ILE A 60 4.47 -4.63 4.17
N GLN A 61 5.49 -4.93 4.97
CA GLN A 61 6.61 -5.72 4.49
C GLN A 61 6.20 -7.19 4.49
N VAL A 62 6.14 -7.81 3.31
CA VAL A 62 5.87 -9.23 3.19
C VAL A 62 7.19 -10.00 3.31
N PRO A 63 7.28 -11.04 4.17
CA PRO A 63 8.48 -11.84 4.26
C PRO A 63 8.71 -12.62 2.95
N ALA A 64 9.90 -12.47 2.36
CA ALA A 64 10.33 -13.28 1.22
C ALA A 64 10.28 -14.78 1.59
N GLY A 65 9.58 -15.58 0.78
CA GLY A 65 9.37 -17.02 1.05
C GLY A 65 8.06 -17.37 1.76
N SER A 66 7.21 -16.40 2.12
CA SER A 66 5.85 -16.65 2.63
C SER A 66 4.81 -16.95 1.54
N THR A 67 5.28 -17.34 0.36
CA THR A 67 4.50 -17.66 -0.82
C THR A 67 3.82 -19.03 -0.65
N PRO A 68 2.50 -19.18 -0.94
CA PRO A 68 1.54 -18.15 -1.35
C PRO A 68 1.03 -17.28 -0.19
N LEU A 69 0.92 -15.97 -0.41
CA LEU A 69 0.27 -15.06 0.55
C LEU A 69 -1.17 -14.81 0.15
N ALA A 70 -2.10 -15.11 1.05
CA ALA A 70 -3.50 -14.75 0.87
C ALA A 70 -3.74 -13.35 1.43
N ILE A 71 -4.19 -12.44 0.57
CA ILE A 71 -4.56 -11.08 0.96
C ILE A 71 -6.06 -10.90 0.79
N VAL A 72 -6.69 -10.34 1.81
CA VAL A 72 -8.10 -10.03 1.83
C VAL A 72 -8.25 -8.54 2.14
N VAL A 73 -8.93 -7.82 1.26
CA VAL A 73 -9.22 -6.40 1.38
C VAL A 73 -10.73 -6.21 1.30
N GLY A 74 -11.39 -5.85 2.39
CA GLY A 74 -12.77 -5.39 2.36
C GLY A 74 -12.86 -3.96 1.88
N ASN A 75 -13.96 -3.60 1.23
CA ASN A 75 -14.12 -2.33 0.54
C ASN A 75 -13.06 -2.09 -0.55
N ALA A 76 -12.75 -3.15 -1.29
CA ALA A 76 -11.78 -3.14 -2.39
C ALA A 76 -12.04 -2.11 -3.51
N PRO A 77 -13.26 -1.81 -3.97
CA PRO A 77 -13.47 -0.77 -5.00
C PRO A 77 -13.02 0.63 -4.55
N HIS A 78 -12.86 0.84 -3.23
CA HIS A 78 -12.36 2.08 -2.64
C HIS A 78 -10.95 1.92 -2.04
N THR A 79 -10.24 0.86 -2.37
CA THR A 79 -8.88 0.60 -1.88
C THR A 79 -7.97 0.33 -3.07
N ALA A 80 -6.87 1.05 -3.16
CA ALA A 80 -5.79 0.76 -4.10
C ALA A 80 -4.74 -0.11 -3.43
N VAL A 81 -4.19 -1.07 -4.16
CA VAL A 81 -3.11 -1.94 -3.68
C VAL A 81 -2.00 -1.95 -4.70
N SER A 82 -0.77 -1.86 -4.22
CA SER A 82 0.44 -1.91 -5.02
C SER A 82 1.41 -2.87 -4.37
N TYR A 83 1.91 -3.86 -5.11
CA TYR A 83 2.86 -4.83 -4.62
C TYR A 83 4.21 -4.65 -5.32
N ALA A 84 5.28 -4.50 -4.53
CA ALA A 84 6.64 -4.25 -5.01
C ALA A 84 6.72 -3.09 -6.03
N GLY A 85 5.92 -2.02 -5.81
CA GLY A 85 5.83 -0.87 -6.71
C GLY A 85 4.98 -1.09 -7.97
N LYS A 86 4.35 -2.27 -8.13
CA LYS A 86 3.38 -2.53 -9.20
C LYS A 86 1.95 -2.36 -8.68
N PRO A 87 1.13 -1.47 -9.25
CA PRO A 87 -0.28 -1.42 -8.93
C PRO A 87 -0.93 -2.77 -9.27
N VAL A 88 -1.67 -3.32 -8.32
CA VAL A 88 -2.42 -4.56 -8.45
C VAL A 88 -3.88 -4.19 -8.63
N ASP A 89 -4.46 -4.64 -9.74
CA ASP A 89 -5.89 -4.45 -9.97
C ASP A 89 -6.68 -5.44 -9.10
N LEU A 90 -7.51 -4.89 -8.22
CA LEU A 90 -8.33 -5.69 -7.29
C LEU A 90 -9.70 -6.02 -7.87
N THR A 91 -10.10 -5.35 -8.95
CA THR A 91 -11.41 -5.53 -9.61
C THR A 91 -11.70 -6.99 -9.97
N PRO A 92 -10.78 -7.75 -10.60
CA PRO A 92 -11.07 -9.14 -10.96
C PRO A 92 -11.25 -10.06 -9.73
N ASP A 93 -10.54 -9.76 -8.64
CA ASP A 93 -10.57 -10.54 -7.39
C ASP A 93 -11.62 -10.01 -6.39
N THR A 94 -12.37 -8.96 -6.73
CA THR A 94 -13.42 -8.40 -5.87
C THR A 94 -14.69 -9.25 -5.93
N ARG A 95 -15.15 -9.70 -4.76
CA ARG A 95 -16.38 -10.46 -4.53
C ARG A 95 -17.16 -9.81 -3.40
N ALA A 96 -18.39 -9.37 -3.67
CA ALA A 96 -19.28 -8.77 -2.67
C ALA A 96 -18.58 -7.68 -1.82
N ASN A 97 -17.86 -6.77 -2.49
CA ASN A 97 -17.10 -5.67 -1.87
C ASN A 97 -15.78 -6.09 -1.18
N VAL A 98 -15.35 -7.35 -1.29
CA VAL A 98 -14.09 -7.86 -0.72
C VAL A 98 -13.19 -8.40 -1.83
N ALA A 99 -11.98 -7.85 -2.01
CA ALA A 99 -10.96 -8.42 -2.88
C ALA A 99 -10.18 -9.50 -2.16
N ARG A 100 -10.07 -10.67 -2.77
CA ARG A 100 -9.37 -11.82 -2.20
C ARG A 100 -8.41 -12.35 -3.27
N PHE A 101 -7.14 -12.03 -3.15
CA PHE A 101 -6.14 -12.43 -4.13
C PHE A 101 -4.95 -13.07 -3.42
N THR A 102 -4.25 -13.93 -4.15
CA THR A 102 -3.11 -14.66 -3.61
C THR A 102 -1.85 -14.26 -4.37
N LEU A 103 -0.85 -13.76 -3.67
CA LEU A 103 0.46 -13.45 -4.25
C LEU A 103 1.34 -14.71 -4.25
N LYS A 104 1.88 -15.01 -5.43
CA LYS A 104 2.85 -16.08 -5.67
C LYS A 104 4.23 -15.53 -6.01
#